data_AF-A0A6V2N7F5-F1
#
_entry.id   AF-A0A6V2N7F5-F1
#
_cell.length_a   1.000
_cell.length_b   1.000
_cell.length_c   1.000
_cell.angle_alpha   90.00
_cell.angle_beta   90.00
_cell.angle_gamma   90.00
#
_symmetry.space_group_name_H-M   'P 1'
#
loop_
_entity.id
_entity.type
_entity.pdbx_description
1 polymer ?
#
loop_
_entity_poly.entity_id
_entity_poly.type
_entity_poly.pdbx_seq_one_letter_code
_entity_poly.pdbx_strand_id
1 'polypeptide(L)'
;MAASVALLSDGFVTAPAVEEDEEAVPLSQSTQLLQRKKEMAAVQLELDKKKDEFLSRMRRCTEREEELAERQDAIKEQVRKFDKFLKENDAKRARALRKAGEEAKIREAREAERVALEAELLRQRAAQGEIEAALRNLERPEQFLARACEHSDYFEDIEAILRRHEVLEATHADLLARVKTSEEQTLQRREELHETRKRTQTEALVNASRIAAHQARLDELRLGAQDEEASLASMESGAKDRLRVLGEVTMAIHNLHARAFEKDGWRAGGAGRPPDGEGELLPELLSSVGQRVGDLLDIVATLRHESLSTAGASNA
;
A
#
# COMPACT_ATOMS: atom_id res chain seq x y z
N MET A 1 80.39 -44.26 -6.34
CA MET A 1 81.18 -44.60 -5.16
C MET A 1 81.80 -45.98 -5.39
N ALA A 2 83.14 -46.02 -5.41
CA ALA A 2 84.04 -47.15 -5.09
C ALA A 2 83.76 -48.54 -5.72
N ALA A 3 84.70 -49.30 -6.26
CA ALA A 3 86.15 -49.17 -6.36
C ALA A 3 86.66 -50.19 -7.39
N SER A 4 87.85 -49.89 -7.93
CA SER A 4 88.78 -50.76 -8.64
C SER A 4 88.91 -52.17 -8.08
N VAL A 5 89.18 -53.16 -8.95
CA VAL A 5 90.42 -53.97 -8.88
C VAL A 5 90.82 -54.39 -10.30
N ALA A 6 91.93 -53.82 -10.76
CA ALA A 6 92.79 -54.41 -11.77
C ALA A 6 93.94 -55.11 -11.03
N LEU A 7 94.25 -56.36 -11.38
CA LEU A 7 95.49 -57.09 -11.09
C LEU A 7 95.66 -58.09 -12.25
N LEU A 8 96.53 -57.88 -13.25
CA LEU A 8 98.00 -58.03 -13.24
C LEU A 8 98.48 -59.38 -12.71
N SER A 9 99.02 -60.20 -13.61
CA SER A 9 100.26 -60.99 -13.47
C SER A 9 100.27 -62.00 -14.64
N ASP A 10 100.92 -61.72 -15.76
CA ASP A 10 102.36 -61.59 -15.97
C ASP A 10 103.13 -62.89 -15.72
N GLY A 11 103.88 -63.29 -16.74
CA GLY A 11 105.05 -64.17 -16.76
C GLY A 11 105.06 -65.45 -15.92
N PHE A 12 105.11 -66.60 -16.60
CA PHE A 12 106.21 -67.53 -16.33
C PHE A 12 106.51 -68.42 -17.55
N VAL A 13 107.42 -67.92 -18.38
CA VAL A 13 108.28 -68.75 -19.21
C VAL A 13 109.26 -69.47 -18.27
N THR A 14 109.28 -70.79 -18.31
CA THR A 14 110.47 -71.56 -17.91
C THR A 14 110.72 -72.63 -18.95
N ALA A 15 111.55 -72.25 -19.92
CA ALA A 15 112.54 -73.17 -20.44
C ALA A 15 113.67 -73.29 -19.40
N PRO A 16 114.22 -74.49 -19.17
CA PRO A 16 115.65 -74.70 -19.02
C PRO A 16 116.17 -75.21 -20.38
N ALA A 17 117.03 -74.46 -21.08
CA ALA A 17 118.46 -74.31 -20.82
C ALA A 17 119.23 -75.63 -21.02
N VAL A 18 119.95 -75.63 -22.14
CA VAL A 18 120.95 -76.60 -22.60
C VAL A 18 122.21 -76.43 -21.75
N GLU A 19 122.81 -77.53 -21.28
CA GLU A 19 124.26 -77.63 -21.02
C GLU A 19 124.79 -78.94 -21.63
N GLU A 20 125.93 -78.82 -22.29
CA GLU A 20 126.62 -79.79 -23.16
C GLU A 20 127.77 -80.52 -22.40
N ASP A 21 128.38 -81.50 -23.09
CA ASP A 21 129.64 -82.24 -22.81
C ASP A 21 129.54 -83.41 -21.78
N GLU A 22 130.02 -84.65 -21.98
CA GLU A 22 131.10 -85.23 -22.79
C GLU A 22 130.84 -86.70 -23.21
N GLU A 23 131.64 -87.15 -24.19
CA GLU A 23 131.91 -88.52 -24.68
C GLU A 23 130.93 -89.22 -25.65
N ALA A 24 131.27 -89.06 -26.93
CA ALA A 24 130.78 -89.83 -28.05
C ALA A 24 131.22 -91.31 -28.01
N VAL A 25 130.24 -92.22 -28.02
CA VAL A 25 130.41 -93.62 -28.42
C VAL A 25 129.51 -93.86 -29.63
N PRO A 26 130.00 -94.40 -30.77
CA PRO A 26 129.25 -94.42 -32.02
C PRO A 26 128.09 -95.43 -31.94
N LEU A 27 126.87 -94.93 -31.72
CA LEU A 27 125.66 -95.73 -31.66
C LEU A 27 125.08 -95.94 -33.07
N SER A 28 124.96 -97.22 -33.44
CA SER A 28 124.43 -97.76 -34.70
C SER A 28 123.05 -97.18 -35.09
N GLN A 29 122.76 -97.06 -36.39
CA GLN A 29 121.49 -96.60 -36.99
C GLN A 29 120.23 -97.28 -36.39
N SER A 30 120.39 -98.53 -35.92
CA SER A 30 119.34 -99.29 -35.22
C SER A 30 118.98 -98.70 -33.85
N THR A 31 119.96 -98.13 -33.13
CA THR A 31 119.79 -97.51 -31.82
C THR A 31 119.15 -96.13 -31.92
N GLN A 32 119.45 -95.35 -32.96
CA GLN A 32 118.79 -94.07 -33.24
C GLN A 32 117.32 -94.24 -33.63
N LEU A 33 116.99 -95.29 -34.40
CA LEU A 33 115.59 -95.65 -34.71
C LEU A 33 114.82 -96.09 -33.46
N LEU A 34 115.47 -96.84 -32.57
CA LEU A 34 114.88 -97.23 -31.28
C LEU A 34 114.64 -96.01 -30.38
N GLN A 35 115.58 -95.07 -30.36
CA GLN A 35 115.48 -93.83 -29.61
C GLN A 35 114.39 -92.91 -30.18
N ARG A 36 114.30 -92.74 -31.51
CA ARG A 36 113.20 -92.03 -32.19
C ARG A 36 111.84 -92.70 -31.97
N LYS A 37 111.76 -94.03 -31.92
CA LYS A 37 110.52 -94.76 -31.56
C LYS A 37 110.14 -94.56 -30.09
N LYS A 38 111.12 -94.55 -29.19
CA LYS A 38 110.93 -94.27 -27.76
C LYS A 38 110.51 -92.81 -27.52
N GLU A 39 111.09 -91.87 -28.27
CA GLU A 39 110.73 -90.45 -28.28
C GLU A 39 109.31 -90.25 -28.86
N MET A 40 108.98 -90.88 -29.99
CA MET A 40 107.60 -90.83 -30.52
C MET A 40 106.59 -91.46 -29.56
N ALA A 41 106.94 -92.55 -28.87
CA ALA A 41 106.09 -93.13 -27.84
C ALA A 41 105.95 -92.22 -26.61
N ALA A 42 107.02 -91.52 -26.21
CA ALA A 42 106.99 -90.54 -25.12
C ALA A 42 106.14 -89.31 -25.50
N VAL A 43 106.32 -88.76 -26.70
CA VAL A 43 105.51 -87.65 -27.24
C VAL A 43 104.05 -88.06 -27.42
N GLN A 44 103.78 -89.30 -27.86
CA GLN A 44 102.42 -89.82 -27.94
C GLN A 44 101.78 -89.94 -26.56
N LEU A 45 102.51 -90.44 -25.56
CA LEU A 45 102.06 -90.52 -24.17
C LEU A 45 101.83 -89.12 -23.56
N GLU A 46 102.66 -88.13 -23.88
CA GLU A 46 102.46 -86.74 -23.48
C GLU A 46 101.26 -86.09 -24.18
N LEU A 47 101.07 -86.37 -25.47
CA LEU A 47 99.91 -85.90 -26.23
C LEU A 47 98.62 -86.50 -25.67
N ASP A 48 98.63 -87.79 -25.33
CA ASP A 48 97.48 -88.46 -24.73
C ASP A 48 97.21 -87.95 -23.31
N LYS A 49 98.25 -87.70 -22.49
CA LYS A 49 98.11 -86.97 -21.22
C LYS A 49 97.52 -85.57 -21.40
N LYS A 50 97.96 -84.81 -22.40
CA LYS A 50 97.45 -83.45 -22.68
C LYS A 50 96.00 -83.47 -23.20
N LYS A 51 95.63 -84.47 -24.00
CA LYS A 51 94.23 -84.71 -24.41
C LYS A 51 93.37 -85.06 -23.20
N ASP A 52 93.84 -85.91 -22.30
CA ASP A 52 93.12 -86.26 -21.08
C ASP A 52 92.96 -85.06 -20.13
N GLU A 53 94.01 -84.24 -19.97
CA GLU A 53 93.97 -82.98 -19.22
C GLU A 53 92.97 -81.99 -19.84
N PHE A 54 92.98 -81.85 -21.17
CA PHE A 54 92.05 -80.97 -21.88
C PHE A 54 90.60 -81.46 -21.75
N LEU A 55 90.35 -82.76 -21.94
CA LEU A 55 89.02 -83.36 -21.75
C LEU A 55 88.55 -83.22 -20.30
N SER A 56 89.44 -83.38 -19.33
CA SER A 56 89.10 -83.16 -17.92
C SER A 56 88.78 -81.69 -17.61
N ARG A 57 89.49 -80.74 -18.21
CA ARG A 57 89.19 -79.30 -18.08
C ARG A 57 87.88 -78.94 -18.78
N MET A 58 87.64 -79.52 -19.95
CA MET A 58 86.39 -79.32 -20.70
C MET A 58 85.20 -79.83 -19.90
N ARG A 59 85.30 -81.05 -19.35
CA ARG A 59 84.28 -81.61 -18.44
C ARG A 59 84.01 -80.69 -17.24
N ARG A 60 85.05 -80.17 -16.59
CA ARG A 60 84.87 -79.24 -15.46
C ARG A 60 84.25 -77.90 -15.87
N CYS A 61 84.52 -77.42 -17.08
CA CYS A 61 83.87 -76.22 -17.61
C CYS A 61 82.40 -76.48 -17.93
N THR A 62 82.08 -77.59 -18.58
CA THR A 62 80.68 -77.95 -18.88
C THR A 62 79.87 -78.16 -17.60
N GLU A 63 80.44 -78.87 -16.61
CA GLU A 63 79.81 -79.02 -15.28
C GLU A 63 79.54 -77.66 -14.62
N ARG A 64 80.48 -76.72 -14.69
CA ARG A 64 80.29 -75.36 -14.14
C ARG A 64 79.28 -74.53 -14.91
N GLU A 65 79.23 -74.67 -16.23
CA GLU A 65 78.24 -74.00 -17.07
C GLU A 65 76.83 -74.52 -16.74
N GLU A 66 76.68 -75.84 -16.57
CA GLU A 66 75.44 -76.47 -16.12
C GLU A 66 75.04 -75.98 -14.71
N GLU A 67 75.95 -75.99 -13.74
CA GLU A 67 75.69 -75.46 -12.39
C GLU A 67 75.28 -73.98 -12.41
N LEU A 68 75.91 -73.15 -13.23
CA LEU A 68 75.58 -71.73 -13.35
C LEU A 68 74.22 -71.53 -14.03
N ALA A 69 73.88 -72.35 -15.03
CA ALA A 69 72.57 -72.33 -15.67
C ALA A 69 71.46 -72.70 -14.67
N GLU A 70 71.66 -73.77 -13.88
CA GLU A 70 70.74 -74.18 -12.82
C GLU A 70 70.54 -73.08 -11.77
N ARG A 71 71.63 -72.44 -11.31
CA ARG A 71 71.55 -71.30 -10.38
C ARG A 71 70.81 -70.12 -10.99
N GLN A 72 71.04 -69.82 -12.27
CA GLN A 72 70.35 -68.73 -12.94
C GLN A 72 68.85 -69.00 -13.04
N ASP A 73 68.46 -70.23 -13.38
CA ASP A 73 67.06 -70.61 -13.48
C ASP A 73 66.37 -70.65 -12.11
N ALA A 74 67.06 -71.10 -11.06
CA ALA A 74 66.58 -71.01 -9.69
C ALA A 74 66.31 -69.55 -9.26
N ILE A 75 67.22 -68.61 -9.60
CA ILE A 75 67.02 -67.18 -9.32
C ILE A 75 65.81 -66.64 -10.11
N LYS A 76 65.69 -66.96 -11.40
CA LYS A 76 64.54 -66.54 -12.22
C LYS A 76 63.22 -67.06 -11.64
N GLU A 77 63.18 -68.29 -11.15
CA GLU A 77 62.00 -68.82 -10.46
C GLU A 77 61.69 -68.08 -9.16
N GLN A 78 62.69 -67.77 -8.35
CA GLN A 78 62.50 -66.99 -7.13
C GLN A 78 61.94 -65.60 -7.44
N VAL A 79 62.49 -64.91 -8.44
CA VAL A 79 61.97 -63.61 -8.89
C VAL A 79 60.51 -63.72 -9.32
N ARG A 80 60.13 -64.74 -10.12
CA ARG A 80 58.73 -64.97 -10.50
C ARG A 80 57.83 -65.22 -9.28
N LYS A 81 58.30 -65.98 -8.29
CA LYS A 81 57.57 -66.23 -7.03
C LYS A 81 57.40 -64.94 -6.22
N PHE A 82 58.44 -64.12 -6.11
CA PHE A 82 58.39 -62.81 -5.43
C PHE A 82 57.47 -61.82 -6.15
N ASP A 83 57.55 -61.71 -7.48
CA ASP A 83 56.66 -60.86 -8.26
C ASP A 83 55.18 -61.27 -8.08
N LYS A 84 54.92 -62.58 -8.08
CA LYS A 84 53.57 -63.10 -7.81
C LYS A 84 53.12 -62.74 -6.39
N PHE A 85 53.99 -62.93 -5.39
CA PHE A 85 53.70 -62.57 -4.00
C PHE A 85 53.42 -61.08 -3.83
N LEU A 86 54.22 -60.20 -4.45
CA LEU A 86 54.02 -58.74 -4.41
C LEU A 86 52.67 -58.36 -5.03
N LYS A 87 52.36 -58.86 -6.23
CA LYS A 87 51.07 -58.62 -6.89
C LYS A 87 49.88 -59.10 -6.05
N GLU A 88 49.98 -60.27 -5.43
CA GLU A 88 48.95 -60.80 -4.55
C GLU A 88 48.80 -59.98 -3.27
N ASN A 89 49.91 -59.53 -2.67
CA ASN A 89 49.91 -58.69 -1.47
C ASN A 89 49.31 -57.32 -1.76
N ASP A 90 49.72 -56.67 -2.85
CA ASP A 90 49.17 -55.39 -3.30
C ASP A 90 47.66 -55.53 -3.60
N ALA A 91 47.24 -56.62 -4.24
CA ALA A 91 45.82 -56.89 -4.46
C ALA A 91 45.06 -57.13 -3.15
N LYS A 92 45.66 -57.76 -2.14
CA LYS A 92 45.06 -57.91 -0.80
C LYS A 92 44.96 -56.55 -0.09
N ARG A 93 46.03 -55.75 -0.11
CA ARG A 93 46.07 -54.40 0.46
C ARG A 93 45.05 -53.47 -0.19
N ALA A 94 44.98 -53.46 -1.52
CA ALA A 94 44.00 -52.66 -2.26
C ALA A 94 42.56 -53.05 -1.94
N ARG A 95 42.27 -54.36 -1.84
CA ARG A 95 40.94 -54.85 -1.41
C ARG A 95 40.60 -54.45 0.02
N ALA A 96 41.54 -54.61 0.95
CA ALA A 96 41.35 -54.20 2.34
C ALA A 96 41.10 -52.69 2.47
N LEU A 97 41.86 -51.86 1.75
CA LEU A 97 41.68 -50.41 1.75
C LEU A 97 40.34 -49.98 1.13
N ARG A 98 39.92 -50.61 0.02
CA ARG A 98 38.60 -50.35 -0.58
C ARG A 98 37.49 -50.70 0.39
N LYS A 99 37.53 -51.89 1.00
CA LYS A 99 36.53 -52.33 1.97
C LYS A 99 36.48 -51.42 3.19
N ALA A 100 37.63 -51.03 3.73
CA ALA A 100 37.70 -50.09 4.85
C ALA A 100 37.12 -48.71 4.48
N GLY A 101 37.38 -48.23 3.27
CA GLY A 101 36.81 -46.97 2.76
C GLY A 101 35.29 -47.04 2.56
N GLU A 102 34.77 -48.13 2.03
CA GLU A 102 33.34 -48.38 1.88
C GLU A 102 32.64 -48.48 3.24
N GLU A 103 33.20 -49.23 4.19
CA GLU A 103 32.68 -49.34 5.56
C GLU A 103 32.71 -47.99 6.30
N ALA A 104 33.74 -47.17 6.09
CA ALA A 104 33.81 -45.82 6.65
C ALA A 104 32.70 -44.92 6.11
N LYS A 105 32.45 -44.94 4.79
CA LYS A 105 31.36 -44.18 4.16
C LYS A 105 29.99 -44.64 4.66
N ILE A 106 29.78 -45.94 4.78
CA ILE A 106 28.52 -46.50 5.32
C ILE A 106 28.33 -46.02 6.77
N ARG A 107 29.39 -46.08 7.59
CA ARG A 107 29.34 -45.62 8.99
C ARG A 107 29.00 -44.13 9.07
N GLU A 108 29.63 -43.29 8.25
CA GLU A 108 29.37 -41.85 8.21
C GLU A 108 27.91 -41.56 7.80
N ALA A 109 27.40 -42.22 6.77
CA ALA A 109 26.01 -42.08 6.35
C ALA A 109 25.03 -42.51 7.45
N ARG A 110 25.31 -43.62 8.15
CA ARG A 110 24.49 -44.09 9.27
C ARG A 110 24.54 -43.17 10.48
N GLU A 111 25.70 -42.60 10.78
CA GLU A 111 25.84 -41.63 11.88
C GLU A 111 25.06 -40.34 11.58
N ALA A 112 25.13 -39.85 10.35
CA ALA A 112 24.35 -38.69 9.91
C ALA A 112 22.84 -38.97 10.00
N GLU A 113 22.39 -40.15 9.55
CA GLU A 113 21.00 -40.59 9.69
C GLU A 113 20.57 -40.68 11.16
N ARG A 114 21.42 -41.24 12.04
CA ARG A 114 21.15 -41.33 13.48
C ARG A 114 20.95 -39.94 14.09
N VAL A 115 21.85 -39.00 13.82
CA VAL A 115 21.77 -37.63 14.34
C VAL A 115 20.50 -36.92 13.84
N ALA A 116 20.14 -37.11 12.57
CA ALA A 116 18.92 -36.55 12.01
C ALA A 116 17.66 -37.12 12.70
N LEU A 117 17.61 -38.44 12.92
CA LEU A 117 16.52 -39.11 13.62
C LEU A 117 16.43 -38.71 15.11
N GLU A 118 17.57 -38.54 15.78
CA GLU A 118 17.62 -38.05 17.17
C GLU A 118 17.07 -36.62 17.29
N ALA A 119 17.40 -35.74 16.34
CA ALA A 119 16.87 -34.39 16.29
C ALA A 119 15.35 -34.36 16.03
N GLU A 120 14.87 -35.22 15.13
CA GLU A 120 13.43 -35.40 14.87
C GLU A 120 12.69 -35.88 16.12
N LEU A 121 13.23 -36.90 16.79
CA LEU A 121 12.65 -37.47 18.01
C LEU A 121 12.55 -36.41 19.11
N LEU A 122 13.57 -35.56 19.26
CA LEU A 122 13.57 -34.49 20.26
C LEU A 122 12.49 -33.44 19.94
N ARG A 123 12.32 -33.08 18.66
CA ARG A 123 11.25 -32.16 18.23
C ARG A 123 9.86 -32.74 18.50
N GLN A 124 9.66 -34.01 18.17
CA GLN A 124 8.38 -34.68 18.41
C GLN A 124 8.06 -34.79 19.89
N ARG A 125 9.05 -35.07 20.74
CA ARG A 125 8.87 -35.06 22.21
C ARG A 125 8.54 -33.67 22.76
N ALA A 126 9.16 -32.62 22.22
CA ALA A 126 8.81 -31.25 22.60
C ALA A 126 7.36 -30.93 22.24
N ALA A 127 6.94 -31.24 21.00
CA ALA A 127 5.56 -31.06 20.56
C ALA A 127 4.56 -31.89 21.38
N GLN A 128 4.89 -33.14 21.71
CA GLN A 128 4.09 -33.97 22.61
C GLN A 128 3.96 -33.32 23.99
N GLY A 129 5.06 -32.82 24.56
CA GLY A 129 5.05 -32.12 25.85
C GLY A 129 4.20 -30.85 25.85
N GLU A 130 4.20 -30.09 24.76
CA GLU A 130 3.33 -28.91 24.57
C GLU A 130 1.84 -29.30 24.54
N ILE A 131 1.50 -30.35 23.79
CA ILE A 131 0.12 -30.86 23.71
C ILE A 131 -0.33 -31.40 25.07
N GLU A 132 0.49 -32.16 25.77
CA GLU A 132 0.19 -32.66 27.11
C GLU A 132 0.01 -31.52 28.12
N ALA A 133 0.82 -30.46 28.03
CA ALA A 133 0.64 -29.27 28.86
C ALA A 133 -0.68 -28.54 28.55
N ALA A 134 -1.05 -28.43 27.28
CA ALA A 134 -2.33 -27.87 26.88
C ALA A 134 -3.51 -28.72 27.39
N LEU A 135 -3.42 -30.06 27.31
CA LEU A 135 -4.44 -30.96 27.86
C LEU A 135 -4.58 -30.80 29.38
N ARG A 136 -3.46 -30.75 30.12
CA ARG A 136 -3.50 -30.49 31.58
C ARG A 136 -4.16 -29.16 31.93
N ASN A 137 -3.97 -28.13 31.11
CA ASN A 137 -4.63 -26.83 31.33
C ASN A 137 -6.15 -26.90 31.07
N LEU A 138 -6.61 -27.83 30.23
CA LEU A 138 -8.02 -28.04 29.91
C LEU A 138 -8.74 -28.97 30.91
N GLU A 139 -8.00 -29.78 31.68
CA GLU A 139 -8.59 -30.70 32.67
C GLU A 139 -9.50 -29.98 33.68
N ARG A 140 -9.07 -28.84 34.23
CA ARG A 140 -9.84 -28.12 35.24
C ARG A 140 -11.11 -27.47 34.66
N PRO A 141 -11.07 -26.75 33.52
CA PRO A 141 -12.26 -26.32 32.80
C PRO A 141 -13.20 -27.46 32.42
N GLU A 142 -12.67 -28.59 31.92
CA GLU A 142 -13.48 -29.76 31.56
C GLU A 142 -14.21 -30.32 32.78
N GLN A 143 -13.52 -30.53 33.90
CA GLN A 143 -14.14 -30.97 35.16
C GLN A 143 -15.19 -29.99 35.67
N PHE A 144 -14.95 -28.69 35.52
CA PHE A 144 -15.91 -27.66 35.88
C PHE A 144 -17.18 -27.77 35.03
N LEU A 145 -17.04 -27.89 33.71
CA LEU A 145 -18.18 -28.02 32.79
C LEU A 145 -18.93 -29.34 32.99
N ALA A 146 -18.21 -30.44 33.24
CA ALA A 146 -18.82 -31.72 33.60
C ALA A 146 -19.69 -31.59 34.85
N ARG A 147 -19.18 -30.97 35.91
CA ARG A 147 -19.96 -30.68 37.12
C ARG A 147 -21.15 -29.77 36.83
N ALA A 148 -21.00 -28.78 35.94
CA ALA A 148 -22.11 -27.91 35.56
C ALA A 148 -23.24 -28.71 34.90
N CYS A 149 -22.93 -29.68 34.02
CA CYS A 149 -23.91 -30.62 33.47
C CYS A 149 -24.57 -31.47 34.56
N GLU A 150 -23.80 -32.01 35.52
CA GLU A 150 -24.34 -32.82 36.62
C GLU A 150 -25.36 -32.07 37.50
N HIS A 151 -25.20 -30.75 37.64
CA HIS A 151 -26.05 -29.91 38.50
C HIS A 151 -27.15 -29.18 37.73
N SER A 152 -27.20 -29.29 36.40
CA SER A 152 -28.12 -28.53 35.56
C SER A 152 -28.89 -29.44 34.61
N ASP A 153 -30.20 -29.54 34.83
CA ASP A 153 -31.11 -30.28 33.93
C ASP A 153 -31.23 -29.67 32.52
N TYR A 154 -30.71 -28.46 32.31
CA TYR A 154 -30.78 -27.74 31.03
C TYR A 154 -29.75 -28.19 29.99
N PHE A 155 -28.67 -28.87 30.39
CA PHE A 155 -27.57 -29.22 29.50
C PHE A 155 -27.23 -30.71 29.63
N GLU A 156 -27.43 -31.45 28.55
CA GLU A 156 -27.19 -32.90 28.50
C GLU A 156 -25.69 -33.23 28.54
N ASP A 157 -24.86 -32.44 27.86
CA ASP A 157 -23.42 -32.61 27.76
C ASP A 157 -22.67 -31.28 27.73
N ILE A 158 -21.34 -31.35 27.85
CA ILE A 158 -20.45 -30.18 27.77
C ILE A 158 -20.60 -29.50 26.41
N GLU A 159 -20.80 -30.27 25.34
CA GLU A 159 -20.94 -29.75 23.99
C GLU A 159 -22.19 -28.86 23.85
N ALA A 160 -23.30 -29.19 24.52
CA ALA A 160 -24.50 -28.35 24.56
C ALA A 160 -24.24 -27.00 25.24
N ILE A 161 -23.43 -26.97 26.31
CA ILE A 161 -23.01 -25.73 26.96
C ILE A 161 -22.18 -24.89 25.99
N LEU A 162 -21.19 -25.49 25.32
CA LEU A 162 -20.32 -24.81 24.37
C LEU A 162 -21.10 -24.24 23.18
N ARG A 163 -21.97 -25.03 22.55
CA ARG A 163 -22.85 -24.54 21.46
C ARG A 163 -23.74 -23.39 21.92
N ARG A 164 -24.30 -23.47 23.14
CA ARG A 164 -25.11 -22.38 23.68
C ARG A 164 -24.28 -21.13 23.91
N HIS A 165 -23.06 -21.27 24.44
CA HIS A 165 -22.13 -20.17 24.62
C HIS A 165 -21.78 -19.51 23.28
N GLU A 166 -21.48 -20.28 22.24
CA GLU A 166 -21.20 -19.77 20.89
C GLU A 166 -22.36 -18.93 20.34
N VAL A 167 -23.60 -19.43 20.47
CA VAL A 167 -24.79 -18.68 20.05
C VAL A 167 -24.96 -17.40 20.89
N LEU A 168 -24.70 -17.45 22.19
CA LEU A 168 -24.77 -16.28 23.06
C LEU A 168 -23.70 -15.24 22.74
N GLU A 169 -22.47 -15.66 22.43
CA GLU A 169 -21.41 -14.75 22.00
C GLU A 169 -21.74 -14.12 20.64
N ALA A 170 -22.20 -14.92 19.68
CA ALA A 170 -22.59 -14.42 18.36
C ALA A 170 -23.74 -13.40 18.46
N THR A 171 -24.78 -13.73 19.23
CA THR A 171 -25.90 -12.81 19.46
C THR A 171 -25.45 -11.55 20.22
N HIS A 172 -24.58 -11.68 21.23
CA HIS A 172 -24.03 -10.53 21.94
C HIS A 172 -23.25 -9.59 21.01
N ALA A 173 -22.42 -10.15 20.13
CA ALA A 173 -21.68 -9.38 19.13
C ALA A 173 -22.62 -8.65 18.16
N ASP A 174 -23.66 -9.33 17.66
CA ASP A 174 -24.68 -8.73 16.79
C ASP A 174 -25.45 -7.59 17.49
N LEU A 175 -25.82 -7.78 18.76
CA LEU A 175 -26.47 -6.77 19.58
C LEU A 175 -25.57 -5.55 19.77
N LEU A 176 -24.29 -5.74 20.08
CA LEU A 176 -23.32 -4.64 20.21
C LEU A 176 -23.15 -3.88 18.90
N ALA A 177 -23.08 -4.58 17.76
CA ALA A 177 -23.02 -3.95 16.45
C ALA A 177 -24.28 -3.11 16.17
N ARG A 178 -25.47 -3.64 16.45
CA ARG A 178 -26.74 -2.91 16.30
C ARG A 178 -26.82 -1.67 17.18
N VAL A 179 -26.37 -1.76 18.43
CA VAL A 179 -26.32 -0.61 19.34
C VAL A 179 -25.41 0.47 18.76
N LYS A 180 -24.19 0.12 18.33
CA LYS A 180 -23.27 1.08 17.70
C LYS A 180 -23.89 1.75 16.47
N THR A 181 -24.48 0.98 15.56
CA THR A 181 -25.16 1.55 14.38
C THR A 181 -26.33 2.45 14.78
N SER A 182 -27.11 2.08 15.79
CA SER A 182 -28.22 2.91 16.28
C SER A 182 -27.73 4.22 16.91
N GLU A 183 -26.61 4.19 17.63
CA GLU A 183 -25.98 5.38 18.20
C GLU A 183 -25.49 6.32 17.09
N GLU A 184 -24.79 5.79 16.09
CA GLU A 184 -24.35 6.53 14.91
C GLU A 184 -25.52 7.19 14.16
N GLN A 185 -26.60 6.43 13.90
CA GLN A 185 -27.81 6.95 13.27
C GLN A 185 -28.48 8.05 14.11
N THR A 186 -28.47 7.91 15.44
CA THR A 186 -29.03 8.91 16.35
C THR A 186 -28.20 10.20 16.31
N LEU A 187 -26.88 10.10 16.25
CA LEU A 187 -26.00 11.25 16.11
C LEU A 187 -26.23 11.97 14.77
N GLN A 188 -26.31 11.22 13.67
CA GLN A 188 -26.61 11.76 12.33
C GLN A 188 -27.96 12.50 12.32
N ARG A 189 -29.03 11.88 12.83
CA ARG A 189 -30.36 12.53 12.91
C ARG A 189 -30.37 13.77 13.78
N ARG A 190 -29.58 13.80 14.87
CA ARG A 190 -29.45 15.00 15.72
C ARG A 190 -28.77 16.14 14.96
N GLU A 191 -27.74 15.85 14.17
CA GLU A 191 -27.06 16.82 13.32
C GLU A 191 -27.99 17.36 12.23
N GLU A 192 -28.71 16.48 11.52
CA GLU A 192 -29.71 16.85 10.52
C GLU A 192 -30.82 17.74 11.09
N LEU A 193 -31.32 17.41 12.28
CA LEU A 193 -32.32 18.21 12.99
C LEU A 193 -31.76 19.59 13.35
N HIS A 194 -30.52 19.65 13.83
CA HIS A 194 -29.85 20.90 14.18
C HIS A 194 -29.71 21.82 12.97
N GLU A 195 -29.22 21.30 11.84
CA GLU A 195 -29.07 22.06 10.60
C GLU A 195 -30.42 22.54 10.06
N THR A 196 -31.44 21.67 10.08
CA THR A 196 -32.80 22.05 9.66
C THR A 196 -33.35 23.16 10.54
N ARG A 197 -33.17 23.07 11.86
CA ARG A 197 -33.63 24.09 12.82
C ARG A 197 -32.92 25.43 12.60
N LYS A 198 -31.61 25.41 12.37
CA LYS A 198 -30.82 26.61 12.08
C LYS A 198 -31.29 27.27 10.78
N ARG A 199 -31.54 26.47 9.73
CA ARG A 199 -32.06 26.96 8.46
C ARG A 199 -33.44 27.61 8.64
N THR A 200 -34.39 26.93 9.28
CA THR A 200 -35.75 27.47 9.47
C THR A 200 -35.76 28.71 10.36
N GLN A 201 -34.91 28.77 11.39
CA GLN A 201 -34.75 29.98 12.20
C GLN A 201 -34.22 31.15 11.35
N THR A 202 -33.26 30.90 10.47
CA THR A 202 -32.72 31.92 9.56
C THR A 202 -33.80 32.39 8.58
N GLU A 203 -34.55 31.46 7.97
CA GLU A 203 -35.68 31.78 7.09
C GLU A 203 -36.77 32.59 7.80
N ALA A 204 -37.10 32.25 9.05
CA ALA A 204 -38.05 32.99 9.87
C ALA A 204 -37.58 34.42 10.13
N LEU A 205 -36.30 34.64 10.43
CA LEU A 205 -35.73 35.98 10.59
C LEU A 205 -35.78 36.79 9.28
N VAL A 206 -35.45 36.17 8.15
CA VAL A 206 -35.55 36.82 6.83
C VAL A 206 -37.00 37.22 6.53
N ASN A 207 -37.96 36.32 6.78
CA ASN A 207 -39.37 36.60 6.57
C ASN A 207 -39.89 37.69 7.52
N ALA A 208 -39.46 37.70 8.79
CA ALA A 208 -39.80 38.76 9.73
C ALA A 208 -39.29 40.13 9.25
N SER A 209 -38.05 40.20 8.76
CA SER A 209 -37.50 41.43 8.16
C SER A 209 -38.30 41.87 6.93
N ARG A 210 -38.74 40.94 6.07
CA ARG A 210 -39.61 41.25 4.92
C ARG A 210 -40.97 41.76 5.35
N ILE A 211 -41.58 41.18 6.38
CA ILE A 211 -42.86 41.64 6.94
C ILE A 211 -42.70 43.06 7.47
N ALA A 212 -41.65 43.33 8.24
CA ALA A 212 -41.38 44.68 8.76
C ALA A 212 -41.19 45.71 7.64
N ALA A 213 -40.48 45.34 6.56
CA ALA A 213 -40.34 46.20 5.38
C ALA A 213 -41.67 46.47 4.68
N HIS A 214 -42.53 45.46 4.54
CA HIS A 214 -43.86 45.62 3.97
C HIS A 214 -44.77 46.47 4.87
N GLN A 215 -44.68 46.33 6.19
CA GLN A 215 -45.42 47.16 7.15
C GLN A 215 -44.99 48.62 7.07
N ALA A 216 -43.68 48.90 7.08
CA ALA A 216 -43.15 50.25 6.94
C ALA A 216 -43.63 50.91 5.64
N ARG A 217 -43.59 50.18 4.51
CA ARG A 217 -44.11 50.66 3.22
C ARG A 217 -45.62 50.92 3.24
N LEU A 218 -46.39 50.06 3.91
CA LEU A 218 -47.84 50.27 4.06
C LEU A 218 -48.14 51.52 4.88
N ASP A 219 -47.40 51.75 5.96
CA ASP A 219 -47.59 52.93 6.81
C ASP A 219 -47.17 54.22 6.08
N GLU A 220 -46.09 54.19 5.29
CA GLU A 220 -45.69 55.29 4.40
C GLU A 220 -46.80 55.63 3.38
N LEU A 221 -47.35 54.62 2.70
CA LEU A 221 -48.45 54.82 1.75
C LEU A 221 -49.72 55.33 2.43
N ARG A 222 -50.02 54.89 3.66
CA ARG A 222 -51.16 55.37 4.43
C ARG A 222 -51.01 56.83 4.83
N LEU A 223 -49.82 57.22 5.30
CA LEU A 223 -49.53 58.62 5.62
C LEU A 223 -49.65 59.50 4.38
N GLY A 224 -49.07 59.08 3.24
CA GLY A 224 -49.22 59.80 1.98
C GLY A 224 -50.68 59.94 1.53
N ALA A 225 -51.48 58.87 1.64
CA ALA A 225 -52.90 58.93 1.32
C ALA A 225 -53.67 59.88 2.27
N GLN A 226 -53.35 59.91 3.56
CA GLN A 226 -53.95 60.84 4.51
C GLN A 226 -53.60 62.30 4.19
N ASP A 227 -52.35 62.58 3.81
CA ASP A 227 -51.92 63.91 3.40
C ASP A 227 -52.65 64.37 2.12
N GLU A 228 -52.80 63.48 1.14
CA GLU A 228 -53.56 63.74 -0.09
C GLU A 228 -55.05 63.99 0.21
N GLU A 229 -55.67 63.16 1.06
CA GLU A 229 -57.06 63.34 1.50
C GLU A 229 -57.26 64.68 2.22
N ALA A 230 -56.34 65.08 3.10
CA ALA A 230 -56.38 66.35 3.80
C ALA A 230 -56.28 67.54 2.82
N SER A 231 -55.39 67.44 1.82
CA SER A 231 -55.26 68.44 0.76
C SER A 231 -56.54 68.57 -0.06
N LEU A 232 -57.13 67.46 -0.48
CA LEU A 232 -58.39 67.43 -1.22
C LEU A 232 -59.54 68.03 -0.41
N ALA A 233 -59.65 67.71 0.88
CA ALA A 233 -60.68 68.27 1.76
C ALA A 233 -60.54 69.79 1.91
N SER A 234 -59.31 70.30 2.03
CA SER A 234 -59.04 71.74 2.07
C SER A 234 -59.44 72.44 0.76
N MET A 235 -59.07 71.84 -0.39
CA MET A 235 -59.48 72.34 -1.71
C MET A 235 -61.00 72.35 -1.88
N GLU A 236 -61.69 71.30 -1.42
CA GLU A 236 -63.15 71.19 -1.46
C GLU A 236 -63.81 72.25 -0.57
N SER A 237 -63.31 72.46 0.66
CA SER A 237 -63.80 73.53 1.54
C SER A 237 -63.63 74.90 0.89
N GLY A 238 -62.45 75.19 0.31
CA GLY A 238 -62.22 76.43 -0.42
C GLY A 238 -63.14 76.60 -1.63
N ALA A 239 -63.49 75.51 -2.33
CA ALA A 239 -64.47 75.55 -3.41
C ALA A 239 -65.90 75.83 -2.91
N LYS A 240 -66.31 75.22 -1.79
CA LYS A 240 -67.59 75.50 -1.12
C LYS A 240 -67.69 76.95 -0.67
N ASP A 241 -66.63 77.51 -0.11
CA ASP A 241 -66.59 78.93 0.28
C ASP A 241 -66.77 79.87 -0.91
N ARG A 242 -66.07 79.60 -2.03
CA ARG A 242 -66.25 80.36 -3.27
C ARG A 242 -67.69 80.25 -3.80
N LEU A 243 -68.28 79.05 -3.77
CA LEU A 243 -69.66 78.82 -4.19
C LEU A 243 -70.65 79.55 -3.27
N ARG A 244 -70.42 79.56 -1.96
CA ARG A 244 -71.21 80.32 -0.98
C ARG A 244 -71.18 81.80 -1.30
N VAL A 245 -69.99 82.38 -1.49
CA VAL A 245 -69.84 83.80 -1.85
C VAL A 245 -70.56 84.11 -3.16
N LEU A 246 -70.44 83.27 -4.19
CA LEU A 246 -71.19 83.42 -5.44
C LEU A 246 -72.71 83.39 -5.20
N GLY A 247 -73.19 82.49 -4.35
CA GLY A 247 -74.59 82.41 -3.94
C GLY A 247 -75.07 83.68 -3.22
N GLU A 248 -74.27 84.20 -2.29
CA GLU A 248 -74.54 85.45 -1.57
C GLU A 248 -74.60 86.65 -2.51
N VAL A 249 -73.65 86.77 -3.43
CA VAL A 249 -73.65 87.80 -4.48
C VAL A 249 -74.88 87.67 -5.36
N THR A 250 -75.22 86.45 -5.78
CA THR A 250 -76.41 86.19 -6.61
C THR A 250 -77.69 86.56 -5.88
N MET A 251 -77.80 86.27 -4.58
CA MET A 251 -78.93 86.66 -3.74
C MET A 251 -78.98 88.18 -3.53
N ALA A 252 -77.85 88.85 -3.32
CA ALA A 252 -77.78 90.30 -3.23
C ALA A 252 -78.27 90.95 -4.54
N ILE A 253 -77.85 90.43 -5.70
CA ILE A 253 -78.33 90.87 -7.01
C ILE A 253 -79.85 90.67 -7.13
N HIS A 254 -80.38 89.49 -6.79
CA HIS A 254 -81.82 89.23 -6.83
C HIS A 254 -82.60 90.14 -5.87
N ASN A 255 -82.10 90.37 -4.66
CA ASN A 255 -82.72 91.26 -3.67
C ASN A 255 -82.71 92.72 -4.14
N LEU A 256 -81.61 93.18 -4.74
CA LEU A 256 -81.53 94.51 -5.35
C LEU A 256 -82.51 94.64 -6.51
N HIS A 257 -82.58 93.64 -7.40
CA HIS A 257 -83.53 93.58 -8.50
C HIS A 257 -84.99 93.58 -8.00
N ALA A 258 -85.32 92.73 -7.02
CA ALA A 258 -86.66 92.68 -6.42
C ALA A 258 -87.04 94.01 -5.77
N ARG A 259 -86.12 94.69 -5.08
CA ARG A 259 -86.38 96.03 -4.51
C ARG A 259 -86.57 97.11 -5.58
N ALA A 260 -85.86 97.03 -6.70
CA ALA A 260 -86.09 97.92 -7.83
C ALA A 260 -87.49 97.68 -8.44
N PHE A 261 -87.89 96.42 -8.58
CA PHE A 261 -89.23 96.04 -9.07
C PHE A 261 -90.36 96.22 -8.04
N GLU A 262 -90.11 96.20 -6.73
CA GLU A 262 -91.12 96.52 -5.69
C GLU A 262 -91.34 98.03 -5.53
N LYS A 263 -90.36 98.86 -5.89
CA LYS A 263 -90.57 100.31 -6.05
C LYS A 263 -91.42 100.64 -7.28
N ASP A 264 -91.49 99.72 -8.25
CA ASP A 264 -92.42 99.73 -9.39
C ASP A 264 -93.64 98.86 -9.07
N GLY A 265 -94.46 99.29 -8.10
CA GLY A 265 -95.58 98.53 -7.55
C GLY A 265 -96.56 97.97 -8.60
N TRP A 266 -96.38 96.71 -8.97
CA TRP A 266 -97.33 95.96 -9.80
C TRP A 266 -97.45 94.51 -9.33
N ARG A 267 -98.41 94.24 -8.43
CA ARG A 267 -99.20 93.00 -8.47
C ARG A 267 -100.57 93.12 -7.79
N ALA A 268 -101.56 93.25 -8.67
CA ALA A 268 -102.93 92.72 -8.64
C ALA A 268 -103.84 93.03 -7.43
N GLY A 269 -104.75 93.99 -7.64
CA GLY A 269 -106.11 93.94 -7.09
C GLY A 269 -106.75 95.29 -6.74
N GLY A 270 -107.43 95.94 -7.70
CA GLY A 270 -108.37 97.04 -7.41
C GLY A 270 -108.21 98.27 -8.30
N ALA A 271 -109.33 98.76 -8.84
CA ALA A 271 -109.44 99.75 -9.89
C ALA A 271 -108.99 101.18 -9.51
N GLY A 272 -108.26 101.84 -10.43
CA GLY A 272 -107.96 103.27 -10.41
C GLY A 272 -106.96 103.62 -11.53
N ARG A 273 -107.39 104.46 -12.49
CA ARG A 273 -106.66 104.84 -13.72
C ARG A 273 -105.43 105.75 -13.43
N PRO A 274 -104.34 105.72 -14.23
CA PRO A 274 -103.07 106.39 -13.93
C PRO A 274 -103.09 107.88 -14.28
N PRO A 275 -102.18 108.71 -13.70
CA PRO A 275 -101.84 110.00 -14.25
C PRO A 275 -100.36 110.13 -14.66
N ASP A 276 -100.18 110.91 -15.72
CA ASP A 276 -98.97 111.16 -16.50
C ASP A 276 -97.90 111.96 -15.71
N GLY A 277 -96.62 111.55 -15.80
CA GLY A 277 -95.49 112.23 -15.14
C GLY A 277 -94.14 111.49 -15.21
N GLU A 278 -93.77 110.96 -16.38
CA GLU A 278 -92.58 110.12 -16.60
C GLU A 278 -91.28 110.92 -16.89
N GLY A 279 -90.94 111.94 -16.08
CA GLY A 279 -89.81 112.84 -16.37
C GLY A 279 -88.80 113.07 -15.24
N GLU A 280 -89.23 113.07 -13.98
CA GLU A 280 -88.40 113.62 -12.88
C GLU A 280 -87.72 112.56 -12.00
N LEU A 281 -88.15 111.30 -12.02
CA LEU A 281 -87.58 110.23 -11.17
C LEU A 281 -86.45 109.43 -11.83
N LEU A 282 -86.29 109.52 -13.15
CA LEU A 282 -85.33 108.72 -13.91
C LEU A 282 -83.85 109.10 -13.65
N PRO A 283 -83.47 110.39 -13.50
CA PRO A 283 -82.08 110.77 -13.22
C PRO A 283 -81.62 110.36 -11.82
N GLU A 284 -82.50 110.43 -10.82
CA GLU A 284 -82.19 110.03 -9.44
C GLU A 284 -82.07 108.50 -9.31
N LEU A 285 -82.92 107.75 -10.01
CA LEU A 285 -82.81 106.29 -10.10
C LEU A 285 -81.52 105.87 -10.80
N LEU A 286 -81.15 106.50 -11.91
CA LEU A 286 -79.89 106.22 -12.62
C LEU A 286 -78.65 106.59 -11.80
N SER A 287 -78.70 107.68 -11.02
CA SER A 287 -77.61 108.06 -10.11
C SER A 287 -77.46 107.05 -8.96
N SER A 288 -78.57 106.61 -8.36
CA SER A 288 -78.58 105.59 -7.30
C SER A 288 -78.10 104.23 -7.80
N VAL A 289 -78.44 103.85 -9.04
CA VAL A 289 -77.91 102.64 -9.69
C VAL A 289 -76.42 102.81 -10.00
N GLY A 290 -76.00 103.95 -10.55
CA GLY A 290 -74.60 104.23 -10.87
C GLY A 290 -73.69 104.19 -9.64
N GLN A 291 -74.14 104.74 -8.51
CA GLN A 291 -73.39 104.75 -7.26
C GLN A 291 -73.26 103.34 -6.66
N ARG A 292 -74.33 102.53 -6.74
CA ARG A 292 -74.29 101.12 -6.30
C ARG A 292 -73.45 100.22 -7.21
N VAL A 293 -73.39 100.51 -8.50
CA VAL A 293 -72.47 99.83 -9.44
C VAL A 293 -71.02 100.20 -9.10
N GLY A 294 -70.75 101.45 -8.71
CA GLY A 294 -69.46 101.89 -8.18
C GLY A 294 -69.06 101.11 -6.92
N ASP A 295 -69.94 101.05 -5.92
CA ASP A 295 -69.67 100.32 -4.68
C ASP A 295 -69.40 98.82 -4.93
N LEU A 296 -70.12 98.21 -5.87
CA LEU A 296 -69.89 96.81 -6.26
C LEU A 296 -68.55 96.62 -6.98
N LEU A 297 -68.12 97.57 -7.80
CA LEU A 297 -66.81 97.52 -8.45
C LEU A 297 -65.68 97.64 -7.42
N ASP A 298 -65.83 98.45 -6.39
CA ASP A 298 -64.86 98.60 -5.30
C ASP A 298 -64.78 97.34 -4.42
N ILE A 299 -65.91 96.68 -4.17
CA ILE A 299 -65.95 95.37 -3.48
C ILE A 299 -65.27 94.28 -4.32
N VAL A 300 -65.47 94.27 -5.64
CA VAL A 300 -64.80 93.31 -6.54
C VAL A 300 -63.29 93.58 -6.60
N ALA A 301 -62.87 94.84 -6.57
CA ALA A 301 -61.45 95.22 -6.56
C ALA A 301 -60.75 94.77 -5.25
N THR A 302 -61.40 94.93 -4.10
CA THR A 302 -60.88 94.49 -2.80
C THR A 302 -60.76 92.97 -2.71
N LEU A 303 -61.77 92.22 -3.17
CA LEU A 303 -61.72 90.75 -3.22
C LEU A 303 -60.62 90.21 -4.18
N ARG A 304 -60.36 90.91 -5.29
CA ARG A 304 -59.22 90.60 -6.18
C ARG A 304 -57.87 90.82 -5.50
N HIS A 305 -57.76 91.84 -4.65
CA HIS A 305 -56.52 92.13 -3.94
C HIS A 305 -56.23 91.11 -2.83
N GLU A 306 -57.25 90.65 -2.11
CA GLU A 306 -57.11 89.59 -1.08
C GLU A 306 -56.79 88.22 -1.69
N SER A 307 -57.38 87.89 -2.84
CA SER A 307 -57.05 86.65 -3.57
C SER A 307 -55.63 86.64 -4.15
N LEU A 308 -55.09 87.80 -4.58
CA LEU A 308 -53.69 87.92 -4.99
C LEU A 308 -52.71 87.87 -3.80
N SER A 309 -53.08 88.44 -2.64
CA SER A 309 -52.25 88.39 -1.43
C SER A 309 -52.16 86.98 -0.84
N THR A 310 -53.24 86.20 -0.90
CA THR A 310 -53.27 84.81 -0.44
C THR A 310 -52.53 83.86 -1.39
N ALA A 311 -52.54 84.15 -2.70
CA ALA A 311 -51.71 83.42 -3.66
C ALA A 311 -50.20 83.74 -3.54
N GLY A 312 -49.84 84.97 -3.18
CA GLY A 312 -48.44 85.39 -2.97
C GLY A 312 -47.79 84.80 -1.70
N ALA A 313 -48.58 84.55 -0.65
CA ALA A 313 -48.10 83.92 0.59
C ALA A 313 -47.93 82.39 0.49
N SER A 314 -48.44 81.77 -0.57
CA SER A 314 -48.30 80.33 -0.82
C SER A 314 -47.09 79.97 -1.70
N ASN A 315 -46.34 80.97 -2.21
CA ASN A 315 -45.20 80.80 -3.12
C ASN A 315 -43.88 81.39 -2.59
N ALA A 316 -43.75 81.52 -1.26
CA ALA A 316 -42.52 81.87 -0.55
C ALA A 316 -42.17 80.77 0.48
#